data_AF-A0A841HFS6-F1
#
_entry.id   AF-A0A841HFS6-F1
#
_cell.length_a   1.000
_cell.length_b   1.000
_cell.length_c   1.000
_cell.angle_alpha   90.00
_cell.angle_beta   90.00
_cell.angle_gamma   90.00
#
_symmetry.space_group_name_H-M   'P 1'
#
loop_
_entity.id
_entity.type
_entity.pdbx_description
1 polymer ?
#
loop_
_entity_poly.entity_id
_entity_poly.type
_entity_poly.pdbx_seq_one_letter_code
_entity_poly.pdbx_strand_id
1 'polypeptide(L)'
;MLPDGLSVDQDKLLTWQTECWQCGEETPIVWPRDDHLNTPIGGVLAKYDTPVKRVYSNTLEKEVWGNVCQHCEAYQGNHYMEQEAVEIDPPYVECPNCGEEHKWRPDEGLGAAFSQGWVSCPEYGEVPVGDPRKK
;
A
#
# COMPACT_ATOMS: atom_id res chain seq x y z
N MET A 1 13.23 -10.03 5.34
CA MET A 1 13.30 -9.60 6.75
C MET A 1 13.69 -8.14 6.74
N LEU A 2 13.02 -7.31 7.54
CA LEU A 2 13.40 -5.91 7.68
C LEU A 2 14.74 -5.80 8.43
N PRO A 3 15.59 -4.82 8.10
CA PRO A 3 16.87 -4.64 8.77
C PRO A 3 16.70 -4.23 10.23
N ASP A 4 17.59 -4.72 11.10
CA ASP A 4 17.64 -4.33 12.51
C ASP A 4 18.00 -2.84 12.65
N GLY A 5 17.44 -2.17 13.66
CA GLY A 5 17.74 -0.77 13.96
C GLY A 5 17.02 0.27 13.10
N LEU A 6 15.97 -0.13 12.35
CA LEU A 6 15.06 0.80 11.69
C LEU A 6 14.56 1.86 12.68
N SER A 7 14.74 3.13 12.31
CA SER A 7 14.20 4.27 13.05
C SER A 7 12.68 4.45 12.86
N VAL A 8 12.03 3.48 12.23
CA VAL A 8 10.58 3.40 12.02
C VAL A 8 10.05 2.18 12.75
N ASP A 9 8.85 2.33 13.29
CA ASP A 9 8.13 1.26 13.95
C ASP A 9 7.83 0.13 12.94
N GLN A 10 8.40 -1.05 13.16
CA GLN A 10 8.26 -2.18 12.24
C GLN A 10 6.81 -2.70 12.20
N ASP A 11 6.04 -2.52 13.28
CA ASP A 11 4.63 -2.92 13.31
C ASP A 11 3.78 -2.08 12.34
N LYS A 12 4.27 -0.88 11.97
CA LYS A 12 3.65 0.01 10.97
C LYS A 12 4.09 -0.27 9.54
N LEU A 13 4.89 -1.31 9.32
CA LEU A 13 5.32 -1.73 8.00
C LEU A 13 4.63 -3.05 7.64
N LEU A 14 4.26 -3.14 6.37
CA LEU A 14 3.89 -4.36 5.68
C LEU A 14 5.06 -4.81 4.83
N THR A 15 5.33 -6.11 4.87
CA THR A 15 6.30 -6.73 3.97
C THR A 15 5.73 -8.00 3.37
N TRP A 16 5.87 -8.15 2.07
CA TRP A 16 5.47 -9.35 1.34
C TRP A 16 6.40 -9.60 0.16
N GLN A 17 6.23 -10.74 -0.49
CA GLN A 17 6.89 -11.05 -1.76
C GLN A 17 5.87 -10.87 -2.88
N THR A 18 6.29 -10.27 -3.99
CA THR A 18 5.48 -10.18 -5.21
C THR A 18 6.35 -10.50 -6.44
N GLU A 19 5.73 -10.85 -7.55
CA GLU A 19 6.42 -11.11 -8.80
C GLU A 19 6.82 -9.79 -9.47
N CYS A 20 8.10 -9.63 -9.85
CA CYS A 20 8.53 -8.45 -10.56
C CYS A 20 7.89 -8.37 -11.95
N TRP A 21 7.14 -7.29 -12.23
CA TRP A 21 6.47 -7.11 -13.52
C TRP A 21 7.41 -7.12 -14.74
N GLN A 22 8.69 -6.81 -14.55
CA GLN A 22 9.67 -6.73 -15.65
C GLN A 22 10.44 -8.04 -15.87
N CYS A 23 10.89 -8.73 -14.81
CA CYS A 23 11.74 -9.91 -14.94
C CYS A 23 11.12 -11.22 -14.44
N GLY A 24 9.95 -11.17 -13.78
CA GLY A 24 9.25 -12.34 -13.27
C GLY A 24 9.87 -12.97 -12.00
N GLU A 25 10.92 -12.38 -11.44
CA GLU A 25 11.54 -12.89 -10.21
C GLU A 25 10.76 -12.40 -8.98
N GLU A 26 10.67 -13.23 -7.94
CA GLU A 26 10.12 -12.82 -6.65
C GLU A 26 10.98 -11.70 -6.03
N THR A 27 10.34 -10.61 -5.64
CA THR A 27 11.01 -9.47 -5.02
C THR A 27 10.32 -9.06 -3.73
N PRO A 28 11.08 -8.75 -2.67
CA PRO A 28 10.51 -8.25 -1.44
C PRO A 28 9.96 -6.84 -1.67
N ILE A 29 8.84 -6.56 -1.03
CA ILE A 29 8.21 -5.25 -0.97
C ILE A 29 8.13 -4.80 0.48
N VAL A 30 8.32 -3.50 0.70
CA VAL A 30 8.04 -2.82 1.97
C VAL A 30 7.03 -1.70 1.71
N TRP A 31 5.98 -1.65 2.53
CA TRP A 31 4.95 -0.62 2.45
C TRP A 31 4.57 -0.10 3.84
N PRO A 32 4.41 1.22 4.02
CA PRO A 32 3.91 1.77 5.28
C PRO A 32 2.39 1.63 5.38
N ARG A 33 1.87 1.06 6.49
CA ARG A 33 0.43 0.77 6.68
C ARG A 33 -0.44 2.02 6.64
N ASP A 34 0.03 3.08 7.30
CA ASP A 34 -0.72 4.31 7.55
C ASP A 34 -0.15 5.53 6.80
N ASP A 35 0.69 5.30 5.79
CA ASP A 35 1.40 6.35 5.07
C ASP A 35 1.64 5.94 3.60
N HIS A 36 2.39 6.72 2.86
CA HIS A 36 2.82 6.41 1.49
C HIS A 36 4.34 6.56 1.38
N LEU A 37 5.00 5.73 0.57
CA LEU A 37 6.45 5.85 0.34
C LEU A 37 6.90 7.25 -0.11
N ASN A 38 6.03 8.04 -0.75
CA ASN A 38 6.35 9.38 -1.24
C ASN A 38 6.35 10.46 -0.16
N THR A 39 6.09 10.11 1.10
CA THR A 39 6.30 10.97 2.25
C THR A 39 7.74 10.79 2.78
N PRO A 40 8.16 11.48 3.88
CA PRO A 40 9.51 11.31 4.42
C PRO A 40 9.88 9.86 4.77
N ILE A 41 8.91 8.96 4.99
CA ILE A 41 9.15 7.56 5.34
C ILE A 41 9.95 6.82 4.27
N GLY A 42 9.71 7.07 2.97
CA GLY A 42 10.46 6.41 1.90
C GLY A 42 11.95 6.75 1.95
N GLY A 43 12.28 8.00 2.25
CA GLY A 43 13.67 8.43 2.43
C GLY A 43 14.32 7.89 3.72
N VAL A 44 13.52 7.53 4.73
CA VAL A 44 14.02 6.82 5.92
C VAL A 44 14.30 5.36 5.58
N LEU A 45 13.34 4.66 4.95
CA LEU A 45 13.49 3.27 4.54
C LEU A 45 14.69 3.06 3.60
N ALA A 46 14.89 3.99 2.66
CA ALA A 46 16.02 3.94 1.71
C ALA A 46 17.41 4.09 2.35
N LYS A 47 17.51 4.45 3.64
CA LYS A 47 18.80 4.49 4.37
C LYS A 47 19.21 3.13 4.93
N TYR A 48 18.28 2.19 5.00
CA TYR A 48 18.50 0.84 5.50
C TYR A 48 18.49 -0.14 4.34
N ASP A 49 18.83 -1.40 4.63
CA ASP A 49 18.79 -2.50 3.66
C ASP A 49 17.34 -2.90 3.34
N THR A 50 16.65 -2.04 2.58
CA THR A 50 15.29 -2.23 2.10
C THR A 50 15.25 -2.11 0.57
N PRO A 51 14.22 -2.67 -0.08
CA PRO A 51 14.03 -2.51 -1.52
C PRO A 51 13.65 -1.09 -1.96
N VAL A 52 13.58 -0.10 -1.05
CA VAL A 52 13.14 1.26 -1.38
C VAL A 52 14.29 2.08 -1.95
N LYS A 53 14.12 2.62 -3.16
CA LYS A 53 15.07 3.55 -3.81
C LYS A 53 14.34 4.78 -4.35
N ARG A 54 15.12 5.83 -4.65
CA ARG A 54 14.62 6.97 -5.41
C ARG A 54 14.59 6.59 -6.89
N VAL A 55 13.43 6.68 -7.52
CA VAL A 55 13.19 6.26 -8.91
C VAL A 55 12.34 7.29 -9.64
N TYR A 56 12.51 7.41 -10.95
CA TYR A 56 11.68 8.28 -11.77
C TYR A 56 10.38 7.56 -12.17
N SER A 57 9.23 8.15 -11.85
CA SER A 57 7.93 7.65 -12.29
C SER A 57 7.54 8.33 -13.60
N ASN A 58 7.42 7.55 -14.68
CA ASN A 58 6.95 8.06 -15.97
C ASN A 58 5.50 8.55 -15.90
N THR A 59 4.64 7.87 -15.14
CA THR A 59 3.22 8.25 -14.98
C THR A 59 3.04 9.56 -14.24
N LEU A 60 3.90 9.86 -13.26
CA LEU A 60 3.81 11.08 -12.45
C LEU A 60 4.81 12.17 -12.87
N GLU A 61 5.66 11.89 -13.87
CA GLU A 61 6.72 12.75 -14.40
C GLU A 61 7.61 13.37 -13.31
N LYS A 62 7.92 12.58 -12.27
CA LYS A 62 8.73 13.04 -11.13
C LYS A 62 9.49 11.90 -10.45
N GLU A 63 10.50 12.26 -9.68
CA GLU A 63 11.14 11.32 -8.77
C GLU A 63 10.22 10.99 -7.59
N VAL A 64 10.15 9.70 -7.28
CA VAL A 64 9.35 9.11 -6.20
C VAL A 64 10.23 8.14 -5.41
N TRP A 65 9.83 7.87 -4.17
CA TRP A 65 10.37 6.72 -3.46
C TRP A 65 9.51 5.51 -3.78
N GLY A 66 10.13 4.43 -4.20
CA GLY A 66 9.43 3.23 -4.61
C GLY A 66 10.24 1.97 -4.36
N ASN A 67 9.54 0.84 -4.29
CA ASN A 67 10.19 -0.45 -4.24
C ASN A 67 10.85 -0.77 -5.58
N VAL A 68 12.04 -1.33 -5.56
CA VAL A 68 12.72 -1.84 -6.77
C VAL A 68 12.97 -3.33 -6.66
N CYS A 69 12.90 -4.00 -7.81
CA CYS A 69 13.28 -5.39 -7.91
C CYS A 69 14.74 -5.59 -7.50
N GLN A 70 15.00 -6.54 -6.61
CA GLN A 70 16.38 -6.84 -6.19
C GLN A 70 17.21 -7.54 -7.28
N HIS A 71 16.57 -8.02 -8.36
CA HIS A 71 17.20 -8.73 -9.47
C HIS A 71 17.48 -7.83 -10.68
N CYS A 72 16.51 -6.99 -11.08
CA CYS A 72 16.61 -6.15 -12.27
C CYS A 72 16.47 -4.64 -12.02
N GLU A 73 16.33 -4.23 -10.76
CA GLU A 73 16.18 -2.84 -10.31
C GLU A 73 14.95 -2.10 -10.87
N ALA A 74 14.03 -2.82 -11.53
CA ALA A 74 12.78 -2.25 -12.03
C ALA A 74 11.92 -1.69 -10.90
N TYR A 75 11.37 -0.49 -11.09
CA TYR A 75 10.43 0.14 -10.16
C TYR A 75 9.12 -0.65 -10.10
N GLN A 76 8.76 -1.14 -8.92
CA GLN A 76 7.48 -1.80 -8.63
C GLN A 76 6.47 -0.71 -8.26
N GLY A 77 5.63 -0.34 -9.22
CA GLY A 77 4.79 0.85 -9.17
C GLY A 77 3.98 1.01 -7.87
N ASN A 78 4.15 2.13 -7.19
CA ASN A 78 3.52 2.38 -5.88
C ASN A 78 1.99 2.19 -5.86
N HIS A 79 1.30 2.53 -6.96
CA HIS A 79 -0.14 2.32 -7.05
C HIS A 79 -0.55 0.85 -6.96
N TYR A 80 0.22 -0.04 -7.60
CA TYR A 80 -0.03 -1.49 -7.53
C TYR A 80 0.32 -2.04 -6.15
N MET A 81 1.43 -1.56 -5.58
CA MET A 81 1.85 -1.99 -4.23
C MET A 81 0.85 -1.53 -3.15
N GLU A 82 0.24 -0.37 -3.32
CA GLU A 82 -0.85 0.11 -2.47
C GLU A 82 -2.07 -0.81 -2.53
N GLN A 83 -2.47 -1.26 -3.72
CA GLN A 83 -3.58 -2.20 -3.90
C GLN A 83 -3.30 -3.55 -3.24
N GLU A 84 -2.12 -4.13 -3.47
CA GLU A 84 -1.71 -5.38 -2.81
C GLU A 84 -1.66 -5.22 -1.29
N ALA A 85 -1.17 -4.08 -0.78
CA ALA A 85 -1.15 -3.79 0.65
C ALA A 85 -2.58 -3.72 1.26
N VAL A 86 -3.55 -3.19 0.52
CA VAL A 86 -4.97 -3.20 0.93
C VAL A 86 -5.51 -4.63 1.00
N GLU A 87 -5.16 -5.49 0.06
CA GLU A 87 -5.62 -6.89 0.05
C GLU A 87 -5.01 -7.70 1.21
N ILE A 88 -3.73 -7.47 1.51
CA ILE A 88 -3.00 -8.12 2.59
C ILE A 88 -3.46 -7.65 3.97
N ASP A 89 -3.64 -6.33 4.13
CA ASP A 89 -4.07 -5.70 5.37
C ASP A 89 -5.17 -4.67 5.10
N PRO A 90 -6.42 -5.15 4.99
CA PRO A 90 -7.56 -4.29 4.74
C PRO A 90 -7.78 -3.34 5.92
N PRO A 91 -7.95 -2.03 5.68
CA PRO A 91 -8.25 -1.09 6.75
C PRO A 91 -9.63 -1.37 7.35
N TYR A 92 -9.83 -0.94 8.59
CA TYR A 92 -11.15 -0.92 9.21
C TYR A 92 -11.70 0.50 9.15
N VAL A 93 -13.01 0.61 8.88
CA VAL A 93 -13.70 1.91 8.89
C VAL A 93 -15.01 1.79 9.66
N GLU A 94 -15.38 2.89 10.30
CA GLU A 94 -16.68 3.01 10.95
C GLU A 94 -17.80 2.97 9.90
N CYS A 95 -18.73 2.04 10.09
CA CYS A 95 -19.93 1.95 9.28
C CYS A 95 -20.85 3.14 9.59
N PRO A 96 -21.25 3.95 8.60
CA PRO A 96 -22.11 5.12 8.82
C PRO A 96 -23.52 4.75 9.29
N ASN A 97 -23.93 3.49 9.19
CA ASN A 97 -25.27 3.02 9.57
C ASN A 97 -25.33 2.48 11.00
N CYS A 98 -24.40 1.60 11.41
CA CYS A 98 -24.39 1.00 12.74
C CYS A 98 -23.40 1.65 13.72
N GLY A 99 -22.43 2.44 13.23
CA GLY A 99 -21.39 3.06 14.05
C GLY A 99 -20.29 2.10 14.53
N GLU A 100 -20.26 0.86 14.04
CA GLU A 100 -19.20 -0.12 14.37
C GLU A 100 -18.12 -0.17 13.29
N GLU A 101 -16.90 -0.54 13.68
CA GLU A 101 -15.79 -0.73 12.75
C GLU A 101 -15.91 -2.05 11.99
N HIS A 102 -15.80 -1.97 10.67
CA HIS A 102 -15.89 -3.11 9.77
C HIS A 102 -14.73 -3.10 8.78
N LYS A 103 -14.36 -4.29 8.29
CA LYS A 103 -13.34 -4.43 7.26
C LYS A 103 -13.78 -3.70 5.99
N TRP A 104 -12.96 -2.77 5.56
CA TRP A 104 -13.12 -2.07 4.30
C TRP A 104 -12.54 -2.90 3.17
N ARG A 105 -13.22 -2.90 2.03
CA ARG A 105 -12.70 -3.45 0.78
C ARG A 105 -12.87 -2.43 -0.34
N PRO A 106 -11.91 -2.32 -1.27
CA PRO A 106 -12.06 -1.44 -2.42
C PRO A 106 -13.24 -1.92 -3.29
N ASP A 107 -13.90 -0.99 -3.97
CA ASP A 107 -14.87 -1.35 -5.01
C ASP A 107 -14.14 -1.99 -6.20
N GLU A 108 -14.61 -3.14 -6.69
CA GLU A 108 -14.04 -3.85 -7.85
C GLU A 108 -14.64 -3.36 -9.18
N GLY A 109 -15.59 -2.43 -9.14
CA GLY A 109 -16.31 -1.87 -10.28
C GLY A 109 -15.87 -0.46 -10.64
N LEU A 110 -16.81 0.33 -11.21
CA LEU A 110 -16.54 1.72 -11.59
C LEU A 110 -16.35 2.66 -10.39
N GLY A 111 -16.71 2.24 -9.17
CA GLY A 111 -16.57 3.01 -7.94
C GLY A 111 -15.11 3.12 -7.48
N ALA A 112 -14.25 2.16 -7.85
CA ALA A 112 -12.81 2.22 -7.54
C ALA A 112 -12.16 3.51 -8.06
N ALA A 113 -12.59 3.97 -9.25
CA ALA A 113 -12.13 5.20 -9.88
C ALA A 113 -12.47 6.46 -9.07
N PHE A 114 -13.51 6.39 -8.22
CA PHE A 114 -13.97 7.49 -7.37
C PHE A 114 -13.54 7.32 -5.91
N SER A 115 -12.59 6.42 -5.63
CA SER A 115 -12.14 6.13 -4.25
C SER A 115 -13.28 5.66 -3.34
N GLN A 116 -14.24 4.93 -3.94
CA GLN A 116 -15.31 4.26 -3.21
C GLN A 116 -14.86 2.85 -2.81
N GLY A 117 -15.24 2.45 -1.62
CA GLY A 117 -15.15 1.07 -1.14
C GLY A 117 -16.41 0.67 -0.38
N TRP A 118 -16.36 -0.49 0.24
CA TRP A 118 -17.47 -1.12 0.92
C TRP A 118 -17.06 -1.64 2.28
N VAL A 119 -17.99 -1.61 3.23
CA VAL A 119 -17.92 -2.44 4.43
C VAL A 119 -19.04 -3.47 4.40
N SER A 120 -18.71 -4.70 4.80
CA SER A 120 -19.70 -5.75 5.05
C SER A 120 -20.25 -5.60 6.48
N CYS A 121 -21.38 -4.92 6.63
CA CYS A 121 -22.08 -4.77 7.89
C CYS A 121 -23.06 -5.94 8.13
N PRO A 122 -23.01 -6.63 9.28
CA PRO A 122 -23.94 -7.73 9.57
C PRO A 122 -25.42 -7.34 9.57
N GLU A 123 -25.74 -6.10 9.94
CA GLU A 123 -27.11 -5.60 10.05
C GLU A 123 -27.60 -4.96 8.73
N TYR A 124 -26.73 -4.23 8.03
CA TYR A 124 -27.10 -3.41 6.87
C TYR A 124 -26.58 -3.95 5.53
N GLY A 125 -25.86 -5.08 5.53
CA GLY A 125 -25.24 -5.65 4.34
C GLY A 125 -24.04 -4.83 3.85
N GLU A 126 -23.87 -4.75 2.53
CA GLU A 126 -22.78 -3.98 1.91
C GLU A 126 -23.08 -2.48 1.96
N VAL A 127 -22.31 -1.74 2.75
CA VAL A 127 -22.48 -0.29 2.93
C VAL A 127 -21.35 0.45 2.20
N PRO A 128 -21.68 1.39 1.30
CA PRO A 128 -20.66 2.16 0.59
C PRO A 128 -19.99 3.17 1.53
N VAL A 129 -18.67 3.22 1.48
CA VAL A 129 -17.82 4.07 2.31
C VAL A 129 -16.68 4.62 1.48
N GLY A 130 -16.18 5.82 1.82
CA GLY A 130 -14.99 6.36 1.16
C GLY A 130 -13.73 5.56 1.51
N ASP A 131 -12.70 5.67 0.69
CA ASP A 131 -11.37 5.16 1.01
C ASP A 131 -10.79 5.87 2.25
N PRO A 132 -10.53 5.14 3.36
CA PRO A 132 -10.05 5.75 4.60
C PRO A 132 -8.65 6.37 4.49
N ARG A 133 -7.87 5.96 3.48
CA ARG A 133 -6.49 6.42 3.26
C ARG A 133 -6.44 7.67 2.36
N LYS A 134 -7.51 7.99 1.65
CA LYS A 134 -7.67 9.23 0.88
C LYS A 134 -8.49 10.26 1.66
N LYS A 135 -7.85 10.87 2.66
CA LYS A 135 -8.38 12.05 3.38
C LYS A 135 -7.94 13.36 2.74
#